data_AF-A0A7V5BG33-F1
#
_entry.id   AF-A0A7V5BG33-F1
#
_cell.length_a   1.000
_cell.length_b   1.000
_cell.length_c   1.000
_cell.angle_alpha   90.00
_cell.angle_beta   90.00
_cell.angle_gamma   90.00
#
_symmetry.space_group_name_H-M   'P 1'
#
loop_
_entity.id
_entity.type
_entity.pdbx_description
1 polymer ?
#
loop_
_entity_poly.entity_id
_entity_poly.type
_entity_poly.pdbx_seq_one_letter_code
_entity_poly.pdbx_strand_id
1 'polypeptide(L)'
;MAIVWLPEDEISFPHPDGIHNTDGIVAVGGDLSVDRLMLAYRWGIFPWFNEDEPPIWWSPDPRCVLFPKDIRVHKSMRSYFNQQKYQVTYDTQFERVMRECKQKVRKGQEGETWISQDFIDAYVRLHKIGIAHSVEVWDGEQLVGGLYGVSLGKCFFGESMFANAPNASKFGFITLVRELEKLGFWLIDAQVVSQHMLTLGATTIPRAAFLQYMRKNNAEKTYQGDWNLLINGISKEIT
;
A
#
# COMPACT_ATOMS: atom_id res chain seq x y z
N MET A 1 10.52 -26.43 -6.12
CA MET A 1 11.18 -25.94 -4.89
C MET A 1 10.23 -26.20 -3.74
N ALA A 2 10.69 -26.64 -2.56
CA ALA A 2 9.80 -26.88 -1.43
C ALA A 2 9.21 -25.56 -0.92
N ILE A 3 7.88 -25.50 -0.77
CA ILE A 3 7.20 -24.36 -0.16
C ILE A 3 7.35 -24.46 1.35
N VAL A 4 7.79 -23.38 1.99
CA VAL A 4 7.91 -23.31 3.46
C VAL A 4 6.54 -23.02 4.05
N TRP A 5 6.13 -23.83 5.03
CA TRP A 5 4.95 -23.57 5.84
C TRP A 5 5.36 -22.91 7.15
N LEU A 6 4.76 -21.76 7.46
CA LEU A 6 5.01 -21.04 8.70
C LEU A 6 4.13 -21.59 9.81
N PRO A 7 4.69 -21.87 10.99
CA PRO A 7 3.89 -22.18 12.17
C PRO A 7 3.23 -20.90 12.71
N GLU A 8 2.09 -21.05 13.40
CA GLU A 8 1.33 -19.92 13.96
C GLU A 8 2.03 -19.30 15.17
N ASP A 9 2.70 -20.10 16.00
CA ASP A 9 3.32 -19.71 17.26
C ASP A 9 4.73 -19.13 17.13
N GLU A 10 5.30 -19.12 15.92
CA GLU A 10 6.62 -18.53 15.64
C GLU A 10 6.55 -17.42 14.58
N ILE A 11 7.02 -16.23 14.96
CA ILE A 11 7.08 -15.07 14.06
C ILE A 11 8.42 -15.06 13.33
N SER A 12 8.50 -15.78 12.21
CA SER A 12 9.66 -15.84 11.35
C SER A 12 9.27 -15.94 9.87
N PHE A 13 10.23 -15.63 9.00
CA PHE A 13 10.13 -15.82 7.55
C PHE A 13 11.45 -16.39 7.02
N PRO A 14 11.44 -17.13 5.90
CA PRO A 14 12.60 -17.25 5.03
C PRO A 14 13.01 -15.87 4.49
N HIS A 15 14.30 -15.59 4.44
CA HIS A 15 14.77 -14.31 3.88
C HIS A 15 14.55 -14.29 2.34
N PRO A 16 13.91 -13.25 1.76
CA PRO A 16 13.52 -13.25 0.33
C PRO A 16 14.67 -13.38 -0.68
N ASP A 17 15.89 -13.03 -0.28
CA ASP A 17 17.09 -13.14 -1.14
C ASP A 17 17.40 -14.60 -1.54
N GLY A 18 17.00 -15.58 -0.73
CA GLY A 18 17.18 -17.00 -1.01
C GLY A 18 16.05 -17.65 -1.82
N ILE A 19 15.05 -16.88 -2.26
CA ILE A 19 13.88 -17.40 -2.98
C ILE A 19 14.15 -17.39 -4.48
N HIS A 20 14.19 -18.55 -5.12
CA HIS A 20 14.55 -18.66 -6.55
C HIS A 20 13.38 -19.13 -7.44
N ASN A 21 12.16 -19.20 -6.91
CA ASN A 21 10.98 -19.49 -7.72
C ASN A 21 10.59 -18.28 -8.59
N THR A 22 9.89 -18.54 -9.68
CA THR A 22 9.44 -17.52 -10.64
C THR A 22 8.36 -16.62 -10.08
N ASP A 23 7.56 -17.15 -9.15
CA ASP A 23 6.32 -16.50 -8.71
C ASP A 23 6.56 -15.55 -7.53
N GLY A 24 7.71 -15.68 -6.85
CA GLY A 24 8.07 -14.88 -5.69
C GLY A 24 7.48 -15.37 -4.37
N ILE A 25 6.92 -16.58 -4.30
CA ILE A 25 6.35 -17.13 -3.06
C ILE A 25 7.48 -17.38 -2.05
N VAL A 26 7.35 -16.78 -0.87
CA VAL A 26 8.30 -16.92 0.24
C VAL A 26 7.86 -18.05 1.17
N ALA A 27 6.58 -18.06 1.58
CA ALA A 27 6.03 -19.05 2.50
C ALA A 27 4.49 -19.07 2.44
N VAL A 28 3.89 -20.07 3.08
CA VAL A 28 2.44 -20.26 3.25
C VAL A 28 2.11 -20.50 4.73
N GLY A 29 0.93 -20.10 5.19
CA GLY A 29 0.48 -20.29 6.58
C GLY A 29 0.91 -19.18 7.53
N GLY A 30 0.96 -19.50 8.82
CA GLY A 30 1.05 -18.51 9.89
C GLY A 30 -0.28 -17.75 10.06
N ASP A 31 -0.20 -16.49 10.49
CA ASP A 31 -1.37 -15.67 10.81
C ASP A 31 -1.25 -14.23 10.26
N LEU A 32 -2.29 -13.42 10.45
CA LEU A 32 -2.25 -11.97 10.17
C LEU A 32 -2.09 -11.16 11.46
N SER A 33 -1.23 -11.63 12.37
CA SER A 33 -0.87 -10.88 13.56
C SER A 33 -0.08 -9.62 13.20
N VAL A 34 -0.19 -8.59 14.04
CA VAL A 34 0.47 -7.29 13.82
C VAL A 34 1.99 -7.48 13.67
N ASP A 35 2.59 -8.26 14.56
CA ASP A 35 4.04 -8.48 14.59
C ASP A 35 4.53 -9.23 13.34
N ARG A 36 3.78 -10.24 12.86
CA ARG A 36 4.13 -10.95 11.63
C ARG A 36 4.01 -10.07 10.39
N LEU A 37 2.93 -9.27 10.28
CA LEU A 37 2.78 -8.31 9.19
C LEU A 37 3.90 -7.27 9.18
N MET A 38 4.24 -6.72 10.35
CA MET A 38 5.35 -5.77 10.47
C MET A 38 6.69 -6.40 10.07
N LEU A 39 6.96 -7.64 10.48
CA LEU A 39 8.15 -8.38 10.06
C LEU A 39 8.17 -8.58 8.54
N ALA A 40 7.04 -9.01 7.96
CA ALA A 40 6.91 -9.23 6.53
C ALA A 40 7.26 -7.96 5.75
N TYR A 41 6.62 -6.82 6.04
CA TYR A 41 6.90 -5.58 5.32
C TYR A 41 8.34 -5.09 5.48
N ARG A 42 8.94 -5.22 6.68
CA ARG A 42 10.35 -4.88 6.92
C ARG A 42 11.31 -5.70 6.07
N TRP A 43 10.89 -6.89 5.65
CA TRP A 43 11.66 -7.77 4.78
C TRP A 43 11.24 -7.68 3.31
N GLY A 44 10.31 -6.78 2.97
CA GLY A 44 9.80 -6.67 1.61
C GLY A 44 8.89 -7.83 1.20
N ILE A 45 8.17 -8.39 2.16
CA ILE A 45 7.19 -9.47 2.01
C ILE A 45 5.79 -8.89 2.25
N PHE A 46 4.80 -9.34 1.50
CA PHE A 46 3.40 -8.97 1.72
C PHE A 46 2.49 -10.20 1.62
N PRO A 47 1.36 -10.23 2.36
CA PRO A 47 0.36 -11.27 2.23
C PRO A 47 -0.52 -11.02 1.01
N TRP A 48 -0.83 -12.07 0.24
CA TRP A 48 -1.83 -12.01 -0.82
C TRP A 48 -2.39 -13.40 -1.10
N PHE A 49 -3.68 -13.60 -0.83
CA PHE A 49 -4.34 -14.91 -0.86
C PHE A 49 -5.87 -14.73 -0.98
N ASN A 50 -6.58 -15.76 -1.40
CA ASN A 50 -8.05 -15.75 -1.48
C ASN A 50 -8.70 -16.12 -0.13
N GLU A 51 -10.00 -15.83 0.05
CA GLU A 51 -10.70 -16.00 1.35
C GLU A 51 -10.63 -17.43 1.92
N ASP A 52 -10.61 -18.45 1.06
CA ASP A 52 -10.51 -19.87 1.45
C ASP A 52 -9.06 -20.42 1.45
N GLU A 53 -8.06 -19.58 1.22
CA GLU A 53 -6.66 -19.96 1.21
C GLU A 53 -5.97 -19.57 2.53
N PRO A 54 -5.00 -20.37 3.01
CA PRO A 54 -4.13 -19.91 4.09
C PRO A 54 -3.33 -18.67 3.63
N PRO A 55 -2.81 -17.83 4.55
CA PRO A 55 -1.96 -16.71 4.17
C PRO A 55 -0.81 -17.14 3.27
N ILE A 56 -0.68 -16.52 2.10
CA ILE A 56 0.46 -16.72 1.18
C ILE A 56 1.29 -15.45 1.16
N TRP A 57 2.60 -15.60 1.32
CA TRP A 57 3.53 -14.50 1.52
C TRP A 57 4.47 -14.35 0.33
N TRP A 58 4.54 -13.14 -0.24
CA TRP A 58 5.14 -12.89 -1.53
C TRP A 58 6.27 -11.87 -1.48
N SER A 59 7.29 -12.10 -2.30
CA SER A 59 8.35 -11.14 -2.62
C SER A 59 8.78 -11.33 -4.09
N PRO A 60 8.04 -10.74 -5.05
CA PRO A 60 8.27 -10.92 -6.48
C PRO A 60 9.60 -10.33 -6.96
N ASP A 61 10.12 -10.90 -8.05
CA ASP A 61 11.25 -10.38 -8.81
C ASP A 61 10.88 -10.34 -10.30
N PRO A 62 10.78 -9.16 -10.93
CA PRO A 62 11.07 -7.84 -10.38
C PRO A 62 9.96 -7.29 -9.45
N ARG A 63 10.31 -6.29 -8.63
CA ARG A 63 9.38 -5.56 -7.76
C ARG A 63 8.93 -4.25 -8.41
N CYS A 64 7.63 -3.98 -8.41
CA CYS A 64 7.09 -2.72 -8.93
C CYS A 64 7.12 -1.62 -7.85
N VAL A 65 7.71 -0.48 -8.18
CA VAL A 65 7.89 0.65 -7.26
C VAL A 65 7.62 1.98 -7.93
N LEU A 66 7.30 3.01 -7.15
CA LEU A 66 7.27 4.40 -7.57
C LEU A 66 8.17 5.22 -6.63
N PHE A 67 9.14 5.94 -7.19
CA PHE A 67 9.84 6.98 -6.44
C PHE A 67 8.95 8.23 -6.42
N PRO A 68 8.70 8.87 -5.26
CA PRO A 68 7.76 9.99 -5.19
C PRO A 68 8.04 11.11 -6.20
N LYS A 69 9.32 11.48 -6.37
CA LYS A 69 9.80 12.48 -7.35
C LYS A 69 9.48 12.15 -8.82
N ASP A 70 9.24 10.88 -9.13
CA ASP A 70 9.00 10.39 -10.50
C ASP A 70 7.50 10.32 -10.84
N ILE A 71 6.62 10.79 -9.95
CA ILE A 71 5.17 10.82 -10.16
C ILE A 71 4.80 11.58 -11.45
N ARG A 72 4.08 10.90 -12.34
CA ARG A 72 3.62 11.47 -13.60
C ARG A 72 2.20 12.01 -13.48
N VAL A 73 2.09 13.34 -13.41
CA VAL A 73 0.80 14.04 -13.41
C VAL A 73 0.43 14.46 -14.84
N HIS A 74 -0.45 13.69 -15.47
CA HIS A 74 -0.94 13.96 -16.83
C HIS A 74 -1.69 15.28 -16.93
N LYS A 75 -1.67 15.91 -18.11
CA LYS A 75 -2.34 17.21 -18.35
C LYS A 75 -3.84 17.17 -18.02
N SER A 76 -4.50 16.03 -18.22
CA SER A 76 -5.91 15.83 -17.90
C SER A 76 -6.24 15.95 -16.41
N MET A 77 -5.24 15.80 -15.52
CA MET A 77 -5.43 15.99 -14.07
C MET A 77 -5.40 17.46 -13.65
N ARG A 78 -4.88 18.36 -14.49
CA ARG A 78 -4.73 19.78 -14.14
C ARG A 78 -6.06 20.45 -13.82
N SER A 79 -7.11 20.16 -14.60
CA SER A 79 -8.44 20.73 -14.34
C SER A 79 -8.98 20.30 -12.98
N TYR A 80 -8.83 19.02 -12.61
CA TYR A 80 -9.28 18.49 -11.31
C TYR A 80 -8.58 19.20 -10.15
N PHE A 81 -7.26 19.38 -10.22
CA PHE A 81 -6.50 20.09 -9.18
C PHE A 81 -6.81 21.59 -9.15
N ASN A 82 -6.87 22.24 -10.30
CA ASN A 82 -7.14 23.69 -10.37
C ASN A 82 -8.54 24.05 -9.86
N GLN A 83 -9.52 23.18 -10.07
CA GLN A 83 -10.89 23.37 -9.60
C GLN A 83 -11.10 22.86 -8.16
N GLN A 84 -10.07 22.26 -7.55
CA GLN A 84 -10.20 21.55 -6.27
C GLN A 84 -11.39 20.58 -6.31
N LYS A 85 -11.52 19.82 -7.41
CA LYS A 85 -12.72 19.03 -7.73
C LYS A 85 -13.08 18.02 -6.64
N TYR A 86 -12.08 17.51 -5.93
CA TYR A 86 -12.27 16.59 -4.81
C TYR A 86 -11.54 17.11 -3.57
N GLN A 87 -12.11 16.80 -2.41
CA GLN A 87 -11.45 16.95 -1.12
C GLN A 87 -10.72 15.66 -0.77
N VAL A 88 -9.55 15.78 -0.14
CA VAL A 88 -8.78 14.63 0.36
C VAL A 88 -8.71 14.69 1.87
N THR A 89 -8.97 13.56 2.53
CA THR A 89 -8.69 13.36 3.95
C THR A 89 -7.84 12.13 4.15
N TYR A 90 -7.31 11.96 5.36
CA TYR A 90 -6.48 10.83 5.74
C TYR A 90 -7.05 10.20 7.00
N ASP A 91 -6.96 8.88 7.14
CA ASP A 91 -7.23 8.15 8.38
C ASP A 91 -8.63 8.38 9.00
N THR A 92 -9.58 8.96 8.26
CA THR A 92 -10.93 9.26 8.79
C THR A 92 -11.91 8.12 8.57
N GLN A 93 -11.68 7.27 7.57
CA GLN A 93 -12.60 6.22 7.13
C GLN A 93 -11.85 4.96 6.67
N PHE A 94 -10.79 4.57 7.39
CA PHE A 94 -9.88 3.48 6.99
C PHE A 94 -10.61 2.18 6.60
N GLU A 95 -11.46 1.66 7.49
CA GLU A 95 -12.20 0.42 7.24
C GLU A 95 -13.16 0.55 6.05
N ARG A 96 -13.81 1.71 5.89
CA ARG A 96 -14.71 1.97 4.76
C ARG A 96 -13.94 1.96 3.44
N VAL A 97 -12.75 2.56 3.39
CA VAL A 97 -11.87 2.52 2.21
C VAL A 97 -11.50 1.08 1.85
N MET A 98 -11.13 0.24 2.83
CA MET A 98 -10.84 -1.17 2.59
C MET A 98 -12.07 -1.92 2.04
N ARG A 99 -13.26 -1.68 2.60
CA ARG A 99 -14.51 -2.30 2.15
C ARG A 99 -14.88 -1.88 0.73
N GLU A 100 -14.65 -0.62 0.35
CA GLU A 100 -14.83 -0.15 -1.04
C GLU A 100 -13.81 -0.80 -2.00
N CYS A 101 -12.56 -0.98 -1.56
CA CYS A 101 -11.55 -1.75 -2.30
C CYS A 101 -11.98 -3.22 -2.50
N LYS A 102 -12.63 -3.84 -1.50
CA LYS A 102 -13.22 -5.19 -1.61
C LYS A 102 -14.33 -5.26 -2.64
N GLN A 103 -15.12 -4.20 -2.87
CA GLN A 103 -16.24 -4.27 -3.82
C GLN A 103 -15.82 -4.18 -5.29
N LYS A 104 -14.59 -3.73 -5.59
CA LYS A 104 -14.12 -3.55 -6.97
C LYS A 104 -13.50 -4.83 -7.51
N VAL A 105 -14.32 -5.66 -8.16
CA VAL A 105 -13.84 -6.71 -9.08
C VAL A 105 -13.05 -6.04 -10.20
N ARG A 106 -11.75 -6.36 -10.32
CA ARG A 106 -10.92 -5.83 -11.42
C ARG A 106 -11.38 -6.50 -12.73
N LYS A 107 -11.66 -5.71 -13.78
CA LYS A 107 -11.97 -6.26 -15.11
C LYS A 107 -10.85 -7.21 -15.54
N GLY A 108 -11.18 -8.48 -15.77
CA GLY A 108 -10.22 -9.55 -16.12
C GLY A 108 -9.86 -10.49 -14.96
N GLN A 109 -10.34 -10.23 -13.75
CA GLN A 109 -10.39 -11.20 -12.65
C GLN A 109 -11.85 -11.65 -12.49
N GLU A 110 -12.22 -12.74 -13.16
CA GLU A 110 -13.45 -13.47 -12.84
C GLU A 110 -13.23 -14.18 -11.50
N GLY A 111 -13.57 -13.51 -10.40
CA GLY A 111 -13.39 -14.05 -9.06
C GLY A 111 -13.69 -13.05 -7.95
N GLU A 112 -13.98 -13.58 -6.77
CA GLU A 112 -14.11 -12.84 -5.52
C GLU A 112 -12.83 -12.05 -5.23
N THR A 113 -12.98 -10.92 -4.54
CA THR A 113 -11.84 -10.09 -4.17
C THR A 113 -11.04 -10.73 -3.05
N TRP A 114 -9.72 -10.79 -3.21
CA TRP A 114 -8.74 -11.30 -2.22
C TRP A 114 -8.80 -10.62 -0.83
N ILE A 115 -9.54 -9.52 -0.68
CA ILE A 115 -9.69 -8.82 0.60
C ILE A 115 -10.79 -9.51 1.42
N SER A 116 -10.43 -10.50 2.23
CA SER A 116 -11.33 -11.17 3.18
C SER A 116 -11.64 -10.31 4.41
N GLN A 117 -12.60 -10.73 5.25
CA GLN A 117 -12.87 -10.03 6.52
C GLN A 117 -11.67 -10.11 7.48
N ASP A 118 -10.96 -11.24 7.53
CA ASP A 118 -9.74 -11.40 8.35
C ASP A 118 -8.63 -10.44 7.91
N PHE A 119 -8.51 -10.21 6.60
CA PHE A 119 -7.59 -9.22 6.05
C PHE A 119 -7.96 -7.79 6.49
N ILE A 120 -9.25 -7.44 6.42
CA ILE A 120 -9.73 -6.13 6.91
C ILE A 120 -9.41 -5.96 8.39
N ASP A 121 -9.74 -6.96 9.23
CA ASP A 121 -9.51 -6.90 10.66
C ASP A 121 -8.03 -6.75 11.01
N ALA A 122 -7.16 -7.44 10.27
CA ALA A 122 -5.70 -7.32 10.42
C ALA A 122 -5.20 -5.91 10.14
N TYR A 123 -5.61 -5.29 9.04
CA TYR A 123 -5.16 -3.95 8.68
C TYR A 123 -5.83 -2.87 9.53
N VAL A 124 -7.04 -3.10 10.03
CA VAL A 124 -7.64 -2.25 11.06
C VAL A 124 -6.81 -2.29 12.35
N ARG A 125 -6.24 -3.44 12.74
CA ARG A 125 -5.29 -3.51 13.87
C ARG A 125 -4.02 -2.70 13.58
N LEU A 126 -3.46 -2.81 12.37
CA LEU A 126 -2.30 -2.00 11.94
C LEU A 126 -2.62 -0.50 11.93
N HIS A 127 -3.83 -0.12 11.53
CA HIS A 127 -4.29 1.26 11.54
C HIS A 127 -4.45 1.81 12.95
N LYS A 128 -5.02 1.01 13.87
CA LYS A 128 -5.17 1.38 15.29
C LYS A 128 -3.84 1.66 15.99
N ILE A 129 -2.77 0.96 15.61
CA ILE A 129 -1.42 1.24 16.12
C ILE A 129 -0.70 2.34 15.32
N GLY A 130 -1.35 2.92 14.31
CA GLY A 130 -0.88 4.08 13.56
C GLY A 130 0.13 3.79 12.47
N ILE A 131 0.17 2.59 11.90
CA ILE A 131 1.10 2.26 10.78
C ILE A 131 0.40 1.94 9.46
N ALA A 132 -0.89 1.59 9.48
CA ALA A 132 -1.66 1.52 8.24
C ALA A 132 -2.52 2.77 8.11
N HIS A 133 -2.55 3.33 6.90
CA HIS A 133 -3.17 4.61 6.64
C HIS A 133 -4.07 4.56 5.42
N SER A 134 -5.12 5.36 5.44
CA SER A 134 -6.04 5.54 4.33
C SER A 134 -5.98 6.96 3.80
N VAL A 135 -6.32 7.08 2.52
CA VAL A 135 -6.58 8.35 1.84
C VAL A 135 -8.00 8.25 1.33
N GLU A 136 -8.85 9.19 1.72
CA GLU A 136 -10.22 9.30 1.25
C GLU A 136 -10.35 10.44 0.26
N VAL A 137 -11.14 10.23 -0.80
CA VAL A 137 -11.40 11.24 -1.84
C VAL A 137 -12.90 11.50 -1.91
N TRP A 138 -13.29 12.74 -1.66
CA TRP A 138 -14.68 13.17 -1.49
C TRP A 138 -15.14 14.10 -2.60
N ASP A 139 -16.37 13.91 -3.08
CA ASP A 139 -17.13 14.86 -3.91
C ASP A 139 -18.33 15.34 -3.09
N GLY A 140 -18.19 16.50 -2.43
CA GLY A 140 -19.09 16.89 -1.35
C GLY A 140 -19.00 15.90 -0.18
N GLU A 141 -20.14 15.33 0.22
CA GLU A 141 -20.21 14.35 1.32
C GLU A 141 -20.01 12.90 0.85
N GLN A 142 -19.90 12.67 -0.46
CA GLN A 142 -19.79 11.33 -1.03
C GLN A 142 -18.32 10.88 -1.12
N LEU A 143 -18.01 9.73 -0.55
CA LEU A 143 -16.73 9.05 -0.74
C LEU A 143 -16.69 8.45 -2.16
N VAL A 144 -15.92 9.06 -3.04
CA VAL A 144 -15.85 8.71 -4.48
C VAL A 144 -14.56 8.02 -4.88
N GLY A 145 -13.61 7.88 -3.98
CA GLY A 145 -12.39 7.11 -4.20
C GLY A 145 -11.54 7.06 -2.95
N GLY A 146 -10.46 6.31 -3.02
CA GLY A 146 -9.52 6.20 -1.93
C GLY A 146 -8.51 5.09 -2.15
N LEU A 147 -7.58 5.00 -1.22
CA LEU A 147 -6.57 3.96 -1.17
C LEU A 147 -6.12 3.75 0.27
N TYR A 148 -5.51 2.61 0.54
CA TYR A 148 -4.86 2.35 1.82
C TYR A 148 -3.50 1.71 1.63
N GLY A 149 -2.66 1.80 2.65
CA GLY A 149 -1.34 1.21 2.66
C GLY A 149 -0.67 1.25 4.01
N VAL A 150 0.54 0.70 4.09
CA VAL A 150 1.33 0.65 5.33
C VAL A 150 2.51 1.62 5.24
N SER A 151 2.73 2.41 6.29
CA SER A 151 3.90 3.24 6.48
C SER A 151 4.89 2.54 7.41
N LEU A 152 6.09 2.28 6.92
CA LEU A 152 7.21 1.82 7.74
C LEU A 152 8.49 2.52 7.26
N GLY A 153 9.21 3.15 8.19
CA GLY A 153 10.34 4.02 7.85
C GLY A 153 9.94 5.15 6.89
N LYS A 154 10.64 5.24 5.77
CA LYS A 154 10.44 6.15 4.63
C LYS A 154 9.90 5.45 3.37
N CYS A 155 9.29 4.28 3.56
CA CYS A 155 8.58 3.54 2.52
C CYS A 155 7.07 3.51 2.81
N PHE A 156 6.27 3.70 1.76
CA PHE A 156 4.82 3.49 1.80
C PHE A 156 4.47 2.27 0.94
N PHE A 157 3.88 1.24 1.55
CA PHE A 157 3.47 0.01 0.89
C PHE A 157 2.00 0.16 0.50
N GLY A 158 1.72 0.48 -0.76
CA GLY A 158 0.36 0.73 -1.22
C GLY A 158 -0.37 -0.58 -1.47
N GLU A 159 -1.49 -0.83 -0.81
CA GLU A 159 -2.17 -2.14 -0.87
C GLU A 159 -3.22 -2.19 -1.97
N SER A 160 -4.18 -1.27 -1.91
CA SER A 160 -5.24 -1.20 -2.93
C SER A 160 -5.83 0.19 -2.98
N MET A 161 -6.56 0.44 -4.07
CA MET A 161 -7.26 1.69 -4.32
C MET A 161 -8.58 1.41 -5.04
N PHE A 162 -9.55 2.30 -4.88
CA PHE A 162 -10.83 2.26 -5.57
C PHE A 162 -11.21 3.63 -6.12
N ALA A 163 -12.07 3.62 -7.13
CA ALA A 163 -12.69 4.82 -7.68
C ALA A 163 -14.14 4.55 -8.07
N ASN A 164 -15.03 5.40 -7.57
CA ASN A 164 -16.45 5.49 -7.89
C ASN A 164 -16.77 6.75 -8.72
N ALA A 165 -15.82 7.68 -8.88
CA ALA A 165 -15.90 8.80 -9.82
C ALA A 165 -14.64 8.92 -10.70
N PRO A 166 -14.74 9.60 -11.86
CA PRO A 166 -13.61 9.78 -12.77
C PRO A 166 -12.38 10.39 -12.10
N ASN A 167 -11.22 9.75 -12.27
CA ASN A 167 -9.94 10.18 -11.71
C ASN A 167 -9.87 10.30 -10.18
N ALA A 168 -10.87 9.84 -9.41
CA ALA A 168 -10.86 9.97 -7.94
C ALA A 168 -9.65 9.26 -7.29
N SER A 169 -9.42 7.98 -7.60
CA SER A 169 -8.25 7.24 -7.07
C SER A 169 -6.93 7.90 -7.47
N LYS A 170 -6.84 8.37 -8.73
CA LYS A 170 -5.66 9.07 -9.26
C LYS A 170 -5.41 10.39 -8.55
N PHE A 171 -6.48 11.15 -8.26
CA PHE A 171 -6.42 12.41 -7.54
C PHE A 171 -5.90 12.18 -6.11
N GLY A 172 -6.49 11.22 -5.39
CA GLY A 172 -6.05 10.84 -4.04
C GLY A 172 -4.60 10.35 -4.03
N PHE A 173 -4.24 9.46 -4.95
CA PHE A 173 -2.87 8.93 -5.06
C PHE A 173 -1.85 10.03 -5.36
N ILE A 174 -2.07 10.89 -6.35
CA ILE A 174 -1.16 12.00 -6.66
C ILE A 174 -1.03 12.95 -5.47
N THR A 175 -2.13 13.23 -4.76
CA THR A 175 -2.12 14.07 -3.55
C THR A 175 -1.25 13.44 -2.48
N LEU A 176 -1.45 12.15 -2.18
CA LEU A 176 -0.61 11.41 -1.25
C LEU A 176 0.86 11.44 -1.63
N VAL A 177 1.20 11.12 -2.88
CA VAL A 177 2.60 11.03 -3.31
C VAL A 177 3.33 12.37 -3.13
N ARG A 178 2.66 13.50 -3.38
CA ARG A 178 3.21 14.83 -3.11
C ARG A 178 3.46 15.08 -1.62
N GLU A 179 2.55 14.65 -0.75
CA GLU A 179 2.77 14.78 0.71
C GLU A 179 3.90 13.86 1.18
N LEU A 180 3.94 12.62 0.70
CA LEU A 180 5.02 11.67 1.00
C LEU A 180 6.39 12.20 0.56
N GLU A 181 6.47 12.83 -0.62
CA GLU A 181 7.69 13.49 -1.10
C GLU A 181 8.16 14.59 -0.13
N LYS A 182 7.25 15.48 0.31
CA LYS A 182 7.57 16.53 1.31
C LYS A 182 8.03 15.94 2.65
N LEU A 183 7.44 14.81 3.06
CA LEU A 183 7.79 14.09 4.29
C LEU A 183 9.09 13.27 4.15
N GLY A 184 9.74 13.33 2.99
CA GLY A 184 11.01 12.66 2.73
C GLY A 184 10.89 11.15 2.53
N PHE A 185 9.70 10.64 2.21
CA PHE A 185 9.58 9.26 1.72
C PHE A 185 10.32 9.14 0.39
N TRP A 186 10.98 8.02 0.19
CA TRP A 186 11.77 7.78 -1.02
C TRP A 186 11.22 6.67 -1.90
N LEU A 187 10.28 5.87 -1.41
CA LEU A 187 9.77 4.73 -2.15
C LEU A 187 8.31 4.46 -1.80
N ILE A 188 7.50 4.28 -2.82
CA ILE A 188 6.18 3.68 -2.73
C ILE A 188 6.29 2.29 -3.36
N ASP A 189 6.01 1.25 -2.58
CA ASP A 189 5.93 -0.12 -3.08
C ASP A 189 4.54 -0.36 -3.67
N ALA A 190 4.52 -0.79 -4.93
CA ALA A 190 3.32 -1.15 -5.68
C ALA A 190 3.27 -2.66 -5.97
N GLN A 191 4.16 -3.43 -5.33
CA GLN A 191 4.27 -4.88 -5.36
C GLN A 191 4.39 -5.45 -6.79
N VAL A 192 3.26 -5.65 -7.45
CA VAL A 192 3.13 -6.27 -8.77
C VAL A 192 2.79 -5.21 -9.81
N VAL A 193 3.36 -5.37 -11.00
CA VAL A 193 3.16 -4.42 -12.10
C VAL A 193 1.69 -4.33 -12.49
N SER A 194 1.19 -3.10 -12.60
CA SER A 194 -0.07 -2.83 -13.26
C SER A 194 0.09 -1.68 -14.25
N GLN A 195 -0.62 -1.76 -15.38
CA GLN A 195 -0.58 -0.71 -16.40
C GLN A 195 -0.97 0.65 -15.81
N HIS A 196 -1.91 0.66 -14.86
CA HIS A 196 -2.33 1.87 -14.15
C HIS A 196 -1.15 2.56 -13.45
N MET A 197 -0.39 1.81 -12.63
CA MET A 197 0.76 2.33 -11.90
C MET A 197 1.88 2.79 -12.83
N LEU A 198 2.15 2.06 -13.92
CA LEU A 198 3.14 2.48 -14.92
C LEU A 198 2.78 3.84 -15.55
N THR A 199 1.49 4.09 -15.82
CA THR A 199 1.06 5.40 -16.35
C THR A 199 1.28 6.56 -15.37
N LEU A 200 1.38 6.25 -14.08
CA LEU A 200 1.65 7.21 -12.99
C LEU A 200 3.14 7.37 -12.69
N GLY A 201 4.02 6.69 -13.43
CA GLY A 201 5.47 6.80 -13.26
C GLY A 201 6.11 5.66 -12.47
N ALA A 202 5.34 4.64 -12.08
CA ALA A 202 5.93 3.45 -11.48
C ALA A 202 6.86 2.75 -12.49
N THR A 203 7.85 2.05 -11.97
CA THR A 203 8.83 1.25 -12.70
C THR A 203 9.01 -0.09 -12.01
N THR A 204 9.83 -0.96 -12.59
CA THR A 204 10.27 -2.19 -11.95
C THR A 204 11.75 -2.12 -11.60
N ILE A 205 12.12 -2.70 -10.46
CA ILE A 205 13.51 -2.91 -10.06
C ILE A 205 13.73 -4.37 -9.69
N PRO A 206 14.95 -4.91 -9.85
CA PRO A 206 15.25 -6.25 -9.34
C PRO A 206 14.97 -6.35 -7.84
N ARG A 207 14.46 -7.49 -7.37
CA ARG A 207 14.17 -7.70 -5.95
C ARG A 207 15.39 -7.44 -5.07
N ALA A 208 16.59 -7.84 -5.51
CA ALA A 208 17.83 -7.54 -4.80
C ALA A 208 18.05 -6.04 -4.56
N ALA A 209 17.71 -5.19 -5.53
CA ALA A 209 17.76 -3.74 -5.38
C ALA A 209 16.66 -3.23 -4.44
N PHE A 210 15.44 -3.77 -4.52
CA PHE A 210 14.37 -3.46 -3.58
C PHE A 210 14.74 -3.79 -2.13
N LEU A 211 15.37 -4.95 -1.88
CA LEU A 211 15.82 -5.35 -0.56
C LEU A 211 16.93 -4.44 0.00
N GLN A 212 17.72 -3.77 -0.86
CA GLN A 212 18.63 -2.72 -0.41
C GLN A 212 17.87 -1.51 0.15
N TYR A 213 16.75 -1.10 -0.47
CA TYR A 213 15.87 -0.08 0.09
C TYR A 213 15.26 -0.53 1.42
N MET A 214 14.81 -1.79 1.53
CA MET A 214 14.26 -2.33 2.79
C MET A 214 15.30 -2.29 3.93
N ARG A 215 16.55 -2.68 3.66
CA ARG A 215 17.64 -2.58 4.65
C ARG A 215 17.86 -1.16 5.14
N LYS A 216 17.90 -0.18 4.22
CA LYS A 216 18.02 1.23 4.58
C LYS A 216 16.80 1.71 5.37
N ASN A 217 15.61 1.32 4.91
CA ASN A 217 14.33 1.70 5.50
C ASN A 217 14.16 1.23 6.95
N ASN A 218 14.71 0.06 7.29
CA ASN A 218 14.64 -0.48 8.65
C ASN A 218 15.41 0.35 9.70
N ALA A 219 16.31 1.24 9.25
CA ALA A 219 16.99 2.20 10.12
C ALA A 219 16.24 3.53 10.26
N GLU A 220 15.21 3.76 9.44
CA GLU A 220 14.43 5.00 9.46
C GLU A 220 13.31 4.97 10.50
N LYS A 221 13.01 6.14 11.05
CA LYS A 221 11.85 6.29 11.95
C LYS A 221 10.56 6.21 11.13
N THR A 222 9.67 5.29 11.50
CA THR A 222 8.33 5.20 10.92
C THR A 222 7.52 6.48 11.20
N TYR A 223 6.81 6.96 10.18
CA TYR A 223 5.85 8.05 10.30
C TYR A 223 4.51 7.54 10.87
N GLN A 224 4.57 7.15 12.14
CA GLN A 224 3.50 6.47 12.87
C GLN A 224 2.55 7.47 13.57
N GLY A 225 1.25 7.20 13.53
CA GLY A 225 0.22 7.97 14.24
C GLY A 225 -1.02 8.21 13.37
N ASP A 226 -1.81 9.22 13.71
CA ASP A 226 -2.98 9.63 12.93
C ASP A 226 -2.55 10.61 11.82
N TRP A 227 -2.60 10.19 10.56
CA TRP A 227 -2.23 11.05 9.42
C TRP A 227 -3.16 12.23 9.21
N ASN A 228 -4.41 12.18 9.69
CA ASN A 228 -5.29 13.33 9.68
C ASN A 228 -4.69 14.48 10.49
N LEU A 229 -4.07 14.17 11.63
CA LEU A 229 -3.40 15.15 12.48
C LEU A 229 -2.01 15.48 11.96
N LEU A 230 -1.24 14.46 11.57
CA LEU A 230 0.16 14.61 11.21
C LEU A 230 0.35 15.33 9.86
N ILE A 231 -0.47 15.04 8.85
CA ILE A 231 -0.34 15.68 7.52
C ILE A 231 -1.02 17.05 7.50
N ASN A 232 -2.23 17.16 8.06
CA ASN A 232 -2.94 18.45 8.06
C ASN A 232 -2.36 19.44 9.09
N GLY A 233 -1.72 18.95 10.16
CA GLY A 233 -1.05 19.78 11.17
C GLY A 233 0.16 20.53 10.60
N ILE A 234 0.96 19.88 9.76
CA ILE A 234 2.12 20.50 9.09
C ILE A 234 1.68 21.64 8.15
N SER A 235 0.51 21.50 7.50
CA SER A 235 0.00 22.51 6.57
C SER A 235 -0.36 23.84 7.26
N LYS A 236 -0.61 23.85 8.58
CA LYS A 236 -0.99 25.07 9.33
C LYS A 236 0.20 25.87 9.86
N GLU A 237 1.41 25.32 9.89
CA GLU A 237 2.60 26.02 10.40
C GLU A 237 3.37 26.81 9.31
N ILE A 238 2.96 26.71 8.03
CA ILE A 238 3.61 27.34 6.88
C ILE A 238 2.69 28.38 6.18
N THR A 239 1.65 28.87 6.85
CA THR A 239 0.82 30.00 6.35
C THR A 239 0.95 31.19 7.29
#